data_AF-A0A2A5W7M4-F1
#
_entry.id   AF-A0A2A5W7M4-F1
#
_cell.length_a   1.000
_cell.length_b   1.000
_cell.length_c   1.000
_cell.angle_alpha   90.00
_cell.angle_beta   90.00
_cell.angle_gamma   90.00
#
_symmetry.space_group_name_H-M   'P 1'
#
loop_
_entity.id
_entity.type
_entity.pdbx_description
1 polymer ?
#
loop_
_entity_poly.entity_id
_entity_poly.type
_entity_poly.pdbx_seq_one_letter_code
_entity_poly.pdbx_strand_id
1 'polypeptide(L)'
;MTNYTTLGGHVTCTQCNALSKRTRQRCKAPAIKGKTKCRFHGGKSTGPRTAEGRARIAKAHTVHGRETRAKRAERSAKLAELYELEILGRSIGMFEGRMVGRKPRGRG
;
A
#
# COMPACT_ATOMS: atom_id res chain seq x y z
N MET A 1 -16.83 -6.24 -5.80
CA MET A 1 -17.39 -5.02 -6.40
C MET A 1 -18.88 -5.02 -6.14
N THR A 2 -19.50 -3.92 -5.73
CA THR A 2 -20.95 -3.92 -5.46
C THR A 2 -21.73 -3.66 -6.74
N ASN A 3 -22.66 -4.56 -7.05
CA ASN A 3 -23.66 -4.37 -8.10
C ASN A 3 -24.53 -3.16 -7.71
N TYR A 4 -24.42 -2.08 -8.48
CA TYR A 4 -25.16 -0.85 -8.26
C TYR A 4 -25.94 -0.51 -9.51
N THR A 5 -27.25 -0.39 -9.35
CA THR A 5 -28.16 -0.21 -10.47
C THR A 5 -28.58 1.26 -10.58
N THR A 6 -28.47 1.81 -11.79
CA THR A 6 -28.87 3.18 -12.11
C THR A 6 -29.98 3.19 -13.16
N LEU A 7 -30.48 4.38 -13.50
CA LEU A 7 -31.53 4.59 -14.51
C LEU A 7 -32.74 3.68 -14.24
N GLY A 8 -33.30 3.74 -13.02
CA GLY A 8 -34.51 3.00 -12.67
C GLY A 8 -34.39 1.47 -12.62
N GLY A 9 -33.18 0.90 -12.71
CA GLY A 9 -33.00 -0.56 -12.71
C GLY A 9 -32.36 -1.12 -13.97
N HIS A 10 -32.23 -0.31 -15.02
CA HIS A 10 -31.85 -0.80 -16.35
C HIS A 10 -30.34 -0.95 -16.57
N VAL A 11 -29.51 -0.26 -15.78
CA VAL A 11 -28.06 -0.28 -15.96
C VAL A 11 -27.36 -0.72 -14.70
N THR A 12 -26.62 -1.82 -14.78
CA THR A 12 -25.75 -2.30 -13.71
C THR A 12 -24.35 -1.73 -13.87
N CYS A 13 -23.79 -1.20 -12.78
CA CYS A 13 -22.46 -0.64 -12.76
C CYS A 13 -21.80 -0.81 -11.38
N THR A 14 -20.51 -0.47 -11.29
CA THR A 14 -19.81 -0.46 -10.00
C THR A 14 -20.14 0.83 -9.25
N GLN A 15 -20.56 0.73 -8.00
CA GLN A 15 -20.72 1.90 -7.13
C GLN A 15 -19.36 2.51 -6.75
N CYS A 16 -19.31 3.84 -6.64
CA CYS A 16 -18.16 4.50 -6.03
C CYS A 16 -17.89 3.96 -4.61
N ASN A 17 -16.63 3.62 -4.32
CA ASN A 17 -16.22 3.12 -3.01
C ASN A 17 -15.74 4.22 -2.04
N ALA A 18 -15.79 5.49 -2.45
CA ALA A 18 -15.43 6.60 -1.57
C ALA A 18 -16.58 6.92 -0.59
N LEU A 19 -16.22 7.55 0.53
CA LEU A 19 -17.19 8.08 1.49
C LEU A 19 -17.51 9.54 1.17
N SER A 20 -18.77 9.90 1.30
CA SER A 20 -19.25 11.27 1.25
C SER A 20 -18.56 12.10 2.33
N LYS A 21 -18.01 13.26 1.96
CA LYS A 21 -17.40 14.18 2.93
C LYS A 21 -18.40 14.68 3.97
N ARG A 22 -19.65 14.94 3.56
CA ARG A 22 -20.71 15.50 4.42
C ARG A 22 -21.29 14.48 5.40
N THR A 23 -21.54 13.27 4.93
CA THR A 23 -22.31 12.26 5.69
C THR A 23 -21.47 11.08 6.15
N ARG A 24 -20.22 10.96 5.71
CA ARG A 24 -19.33 9.80 5.91
C ARG A 24 -19.89 8.45 5.41
N GLN A 25 -21.06 8.43 4.80
CA GLN A 25 -21.65 7.24 4.19
C GLN A 25 -21.07 6.99 2.79
N ARG A 26 -21.19 5.76 2.31
CA ARG A 26 -20.74 5.38 0.96
C ARG A 26 -21.39 6.25 -0.11
N CYS A 27 -20.58 6.71 -1.05
CA CYS A 27 -21.04 7.51 -2.17
C CYS A 27 -22.06 6.73 -3.01
N LYS A 28 -23.25 7.32 -3.18
CA LYS A 28 -24.34 6.76 -3.98
C LYS A 28 -24.19 7.05 -5.49
N ALA A 29 -23.04 7.52 -5.95
CA ALA A 29 -22.82 7.76 -7.38
C ALA A 29 -22.18 6.54 -8.07
N PRO A 30 -22.48 6.29 -9.36
CA PRO A 30 -21.78 5.29 -10.13
C PRO A 30 -20.30 5.66 -10.29
N ALA A 31 -19.42 4.67 -10.22
CA ALA A 31 -18.01 4.84 -10.55
C ALA A 31 -17.86 5.08 -12.06
N ILE A 32 -16.77 5.75 -12.45
CA ILE A 32 -16.42 5.85 -13.88
C ILE A 32 -16.05 4.45 -14.40
N LYS A 33 -16.42 4.13 -15.64
CA LYS A 33 -16.11 2.84 -16.29
C LYS A 33 -14.62 2.48 -16.11
N GLY A 34 -14.35 1.26 -15.64
CA GLY A 34 -12.99 0.77 -15.37
C GLY A 34 -12.31 1.35 -14.12
N LYS A 35 -13.02 2.13 -13.30
CA LYS A 35 -12.49 2.73 -12.07
C LYS A 35 -13.37 2.41 -10.86
N THR A 36 -12.85 2.70 -9.67
CA THR A 36 -13.54 2.45 -8.39
C THR A 36 -14.23 3.70 -7.81
N LYS A 37 -13.98 4.88 -8.38
CA LYS A 37 -14.49 6.17 -7.88
C LYS A 37 -15.29 6.94 -8.93
N CYS A 38 -16.29 7.70 -8.49
CA CYS A 38 -17.10 8.56 -9.35
C CYS A 38 -16.35 9.84 -9.74
N ARG A 39 -16.92 10.64 -10.64
CA ARG A 39 -16.35 11.92 -11.09
C ARG A 39 -16.00 12.90 -9.96
N PHE A 40 -16.79 12.90 -8.87
CA PHE A 40 -16.59 13.81 -7.74
C PHE A 40 -15.52 13.32 -6.75
N HIS A 41 -15.37 12.00 -6.61
CA HIS A 41 -14.39 11.40 -5.69
C HIS A 41 -13.09 11.04 -6.40
N GLY A 42 -12.70 11.80 -7.43
CA GLY A 42 -11.41 11.63 -8.10
C GLY A 42 -11.39 10.58 -9.21
N GLY A 43 -12.54 10.10 -9.68
CA GLY A 43 -12.61 9.20 -10.83
C GLY A 43 -12.00 9.82 -12.10
N LYS A 44 -12.01 11.14 -12.24
CA LYS A 44 -11.33 11.84 -13.36
C LYS A 44 -9.83 12.04 -13.13
N SER A 45 -9.35 11.86 -11.90
CA SER A 45 -7.92 11.99 -11.61
C SER A 45 -7.15 10.87 -12.29
N THR A 46 -6.05 11.23 -12.93
CA THR A 46 -5.11 10.33 -13.61
C THR A 46 -3.86 10.08 -12.77
N GLY A 47 -3.61 10.90 -11.75
CA GLY A 47 -2.36 10.90 -11.00
C GLY A 47 -1.14 11.30 -11.86
N PRO A 48 0.06 11.31 -11.26
CA PRO A 48 1.30 11.57 -11.99
C PRO A 48 1.63 10.44 -12.97
N ARG A 49 1.65 10.75 -14.27
CA ARG A 49 1.98 9.78 -15.33
C ARG A 49 3.49 9.61 -15.52
N THR A 50 4.27 10.65 -15.25
CA THR A 50 5.73 10.65 -15.44
C THR A 50 6.48 10.22 -14.18
N ALA A 51 7.70 9.69 -14.36
CA ALA A 51 8.59 9.35 -13.25
C ALA A 51 8.94 10.60 -12.42
N GLU A 52 9.22 11.72 -13.08
CA GLU A 52 9.49 13.01 -12.44
C GLU A 52 8.30 13.50 -11.61
N GLY A 53 7.08 13.39 -12.14
CA GLY A 53 5.87 13.77 -11.42
C GLY A 53 5.68 12.95 -10.13
N ARG A 54 5.96 11.63 -10.21
CA ARG A 54 5.96 10.75 -9.03
C ARG A 54 7.05 11.15 -8.04
N ALA A 55 8.25 11.48 -8.51
CA ALA A 55 9.37 11.91 -7.67
C ALA A 55 9.08 13.24 -6.95
N ARG A 56 8.48 14.22 -7.64
CA ARG A 56 8.08 15.50 -7.06
C ARG A 56 7.06 15.33 -5.94
N ILE A 57 6.03 14.50 -6.16
CA ILE A 57 5.03 14.16 -5.14
C ILE A 57 5.70 13.43 -3.96
N ALA A 58 6.57 12.45 -4.22
CA ALA A 58 7.29 11.75 -3.17
C ALA A 58 8.15 12.70 -2.31
N LYS A 59 8.86 13.65 -2.94
CA LYS A 59 9.64 14.69 -2.25
C LYS A 59 8.74 15.57 -1.40
N ALA A 60 7.61 16.05 -1.95
CA ALA A 60 6.67 16.92 -1.24
C ALA A 60 6.02 16.23 -0.01
N HIS A 61 5.76 14.91 -0.09
CA HIS A 61 5.20 14.12 1.01
C HIS A 61 6.26 13.51 1.94
N THR A 62 7.54 13.87 1.79
CA THR A 62 8.58 13.40 2.70
C THR A 62 8.53 14.18 4.00
N VAL A 63 8.21 13.52 5.12
CA VAL A 63 8.15 14.17 6.44
C VAL A 63 9.54 14.32 7.05
N HIS A 64 10.28 13.22 7.21
CA HIS A 64 11.59 13.21 7.89
C HIS A 64 12.65 12.33 7.18
N GLY A 65 12.32 11.69 6.06
CA GLY A 65 13.26 10.90 5.23
C GLY A 65 13.81 9.59 5.83
N ARG A 66 13.58 9.31 7.12
CA ARG A 66 14.09 8.08 7.78
C ARG A 66 13.34 6.80 7.38
N GLU A 67 12.07 6.93 7.01
CA GLU A 67 11.15 5.82 6.77
C GLU A 67 10.70 5.76 5.29
N THR A 68 11.66 5.94 4.36
CA THR A 68 11.42 5.77 2.92
C THR A 68 11.36 4.29 2.54
N ARG A 69 10.79 3.97 1.37
CA ARG A 69 10.80 2.59 0.86
C ARG A 69 12.22 2.03 0.71
N ALA A 70 13.14 2.85 0.21
CA ALA A 70 14.55 2.49 0.08
C ALA A 70 15.19 2.15 1.45
N LYS A 71 15.04 3.02 2.45
CA LYS A 71 15.58 2.75 3.79
C LYS A 71 14.97 1.52 4.46
N ARG A 72 13.68 1.27 4.25
CA ARG A 72 13.03 0.03 4.75
C ARG A 72 13.57 -1.22 4.06
N ALA A 73 13.85 -1.15 2.76
CA ALA A 73 14.45 -2.26 2.02
C ALA A 73 15.88 -2.55 2.50
N GLU A 74 16.70 -1.50 2.65
CA GLU A 74 18.06 -1.62 3.19
C GLU A 74 18.07 -2.21 4.61
N ARG A 75 17.23 -1.69 5.51
CA ARG A 75 17.08 -2.24 6.87
C ARG A 75 16.65 -3.71 6.83
N SER A 76 15.72 -4.05 5.93
CA SER A 76 15.26 -5.43 5.78
C SER A 76 16.37 -6.36 5.29
N ALA A 77 17.24 -5.91 4.38
CA ALA A 77 18.36 -6.68 3.88
C ALA A 77 19.41 -6.91 4.99
N LYS A 78 19.79 -5.85 5.71
CA LYS A 78 20.74 -5.94 6.84
C LYS A 78 20.23 -6.85 7.96
N LEU A 79 18.94 -6.78 8.28
CA LEU A 79 18.34 -7.69 9.26
C LEU A 79 18.32 -9.15 8.78
N ALA A 80 18.16 -9.38 7.46
CA ALA A 80 18.25 -10.72 6.89
C ALA A 80 19.67 -11.28 6.97
N GLU A 81 20.69 -10.45 6.79
CA GLU A 81 22.09 -10.82 6.94
C GLU A 81 22.44 -11.14 8.40
N LEU A 82 22.04 -10.27 9.33
CA LEU A 82 22.20 -10.51 10.78
C LEU A 82 21.52 -11.81 11.22
N TYR A 83 20.37 -12.13 10.65
CA TYR A 83 19.66 -13.37 10.91
C TYR A 83 20.47 -14.61 10.49
N GLU A 84 21.14 -14.59 9.33
CA GLU A 84 22.00 -15.70 8.89
C GLU A 84 23.23 -15.85 9.77
N LEU A 85 23.84 -14.74 10.17
CA LEU A 85 24.98 -14.74 11.10
C LEU A 85 24.56 -15.30 12.46
N GLU A 86 23.38 -14.96 12.95
CA GLU A 86 22.84 -15.51 14.19
C GLU A 86 22.60 -17.03 14.08
N ILE A 87 22.05 -17.51 12.96
CA ILE A 87 21.90 -18.96 12.71
C ILE A 87 23.26 -19.66 12.77
N LEU A 88 24.26 -19.12 12.07
CA LEU A 88 25.59 -19.70 12.05
C LEU A 88 26.20 -19.72 13.47
N GLY A 89 26.14 -18.60 14.18
CA GLY A 89 26.63 -18.50 15.56
C GLY A 89 25.95 -19.50 16.50
N ARG A 90 24.65 -19.73 16.35
CA ARG A 90 23.94 -20.78 17.10
C ARG A 90 24.40 -22.18 16.72
N SER A 91 24.63 -22.44 15.43
CA SER A 91 25.07 -23.76 14.95
C SER A 91 26.44 -24.17 15.50
N ILE A 92 27.32 -23.20 15.76
CA ILE A 92 28.66 -23.43 16.35
C ILE A 92 28.68 -23.29 17.88
N GLY A 93 27.51 -23.13 18.52
CA GLY A 93 27.40 -23.00 19.98
C GLY A 93 27.84 -21.65 20.55
N MET A 94 28.03 -20.62 19.72
CA MET A 94 28.40 -19.27 20.16
C MET A 94 27.22 -18.50 20.80
N PHE A 95 25.98 -18.86 20.44
CA PHE A 95 24.77 -18.23 20.98
C PHE A 95 23.77 -19.26 21.49
N GLU A 96 23.23 -19.04 22.69
CA GLU A 96 22.23 -19.91 23.33
C GLU A 96 20.82 -19.29 23.35
N GLY A 97 19.81 -20.07 23.74
CA GLY A 97 18.42 -19.63 23.91
C GLY A 97 17.57 -19.58 22.64
N ARG A 98 16.36 -19.02 22.74
CA ARG A 98 15.41 -18.92 21.62
C ARG A 98 15.63 -17.63 20.83
N MET A 99 15.61 -17.74 19.51
CA MET A 99 15.67 -16.59 18.62
C MET A 99 14.45 -15.67 18.81
N VAL A 100 14.73 -14.42 19.21
CA VAL A 100 13.75 -13.36 19.44
C VAL A 100 13.87 -12.32 18.31
N GLY A 101 13.35 -12.66 17.14
CA GLY A 101 13.45 -11.81 15.95
C GLY A 101 12.45 -12.20 14.87
N ARG A 102 12.04 -11.20 14.07
CA ARG A 102 11.21 -11.47 12.90
C ARG A 102 12.08 -12.10 11.81
N LYS A 103 11.73 -13.33 11.40
CA LYS A 103 12.35 -14.00 10.24
C LYS A 103 12.30 -13.09 9.00
N PRO A 104 13.37 -13.04 8.18
CA PRO A 104 13.35 -12.31 6.93
C PRO A 104 12.27 -12.85 5.99
N ARG A 105 11.68 -11.97 5.17
CA ARG A 105 10.63 -12.37 4.23
C ARG A 105 11.22 -13.27 3.13
N GLY A 106 10.55 -14.40 2.85
CA GLY A 106 10.94 -15.32 1.78
C GLY A 106 11.80 -16.51 2.21
N ARG A 107 12.08 -16.67 3.51
CA ARG A 107 12.69 -17.89 4.05
C ARG A 107 11.74 -18.48 5.10
N GLY A 108 11.12 -19.61 4.74
CA GLY A 108 10.28 -20.44 5.62
C GLY A 108 11.16 -21.37 6.42
#